data_AF-A0A554JR99-F1
#
_entry.id   AF-A0A554JR99-F1
#
_cell.length_a   1.000
_cell.length_b   1.000
_cell.length_c   1.000
_cell.angle_alpha   90.00
_cell.angle_beta   90.00
_cell.angle_gamma   90.00
#
_symmetry.space_group_name_H-M   'P 1'
#
loop_
_entity.id
_entity.type
_entity.pdbx_description
1 polymer ?
#
loop_
_entity_poly.entity_id
_entity_poly.type
_entity_poly.pdbx_seq_one_letter_code
_entity_poly.pdbx_strand_id
1 'polypeptide(L)'
;MAEEASMTKEEMDIWELAVRILGPKGQIQVSNHLKEGKIVLAKCFLLGVLDRRFAEGQLEGIDPARDYQTVNLDPSIKERIRQQTGRL
;
A
#
# COMPACT_ATOMS: atom_id res chain seq x y z
N MET A 1 -2.73 -25.53 17.94
CA MET A 1 -3.20 -25.54 16.54
C MET A 1 -2.97 -24.13 16.03
N ALA A 2 -2.03 -23.94 15.12
CA ALA A 2 -1.78 -22.61 14.56
C ALA A 2 -2.90 -22.35 13.55
N GLU A 3 -3.76 -21.39 13.85
CA GLU A 3 -4.74 -20.85 12.92
C GLU A 3 -3.94 -20.22 11.78
N GLU A 4 -3.90 -20.89 10.62
CA GLU A 4 -3.32 -20.31 9.42
C GLU A 4 -4.16 -19.07 9.11
N ALA A 5 -3.62 -17.90 9.41
CA ALA A 5 -4.23 -16.63 9.06
C ALA A 5 -4.36 -16.59 7.53
N SER A 6 -5.55 -16.93 7.04
CA SER A 6 -5.89 -16.79 5.63
C SER A 6 -5.95 -15.30 5.33
N MET A 7 -5.02 -14.81 4.51
CA MET A 7 -5.05 -13.43 4.05
C MET A 7 -6.36 -13.17 3.32
N THR A 8 -7.02 -12.06 3.67
CA THR A 8 -8.16 -11.54 2.93
C THR A 8 -7.75 -11.17 1.50
N LYS A 9 -8.73 -11.10 0.59
CA LYS A 9 -8.49 -10.66 -0.79
C LYS A 9 -7.79 -9.29 -0.84
N GLU A 10 -8.18 -8.37 0.03
CA GLU A 10 -7.58 -7.03 0.12
C GLU A 10 -6.10 -7.10 0.55
N GLU A 11 -5.77 -7.93 1.54
CA GLU A 11 -4.39 -8.15 1.97
C GLU A 11 -3.54 -8.79 0.87
N MET A 12 -4.12 -9.71 0.10
CA MET A 12 -3.46 -10.31 -1.06
C MET A 12 -3.19 -9.27 -2.15
N ASP A 13 -4.17 -8.45 -2.51
CA ASP A 13 -4.02 -7.39 -3.52
C ASP A 13 -2.92 -6.37 -3.11
N ILE A 14 -2.89 -5.99 -1.83
CA ILE A 14 -1.84 -5.12 -1.25
C ILE A 14 -0.46 -5.79 -1.31
N TRP A 15 -0.39 -7.08 -0.98
CA TRP A 15 0.86 -7.83 -1.02
C TRP A 15 1.40 -8.00 -2.45
N GLU A 16 0.54 -8.33 -3.41
CA GLU A 16 0.92 -8.43 -4.82
C GLU A 16 1.51 -7.11 -5.34
N LEU A 17 0.89 -5.99 -4.98
CA LEU A 17 1.41 -4.67 -5.34
C LEU A 17 2.79 -4.43 -4.70
N ALA A 18 2.93 -4.73 -3.41
CA ALA A 18 4.19 -4.58 -2.68
C ALA A 18 5.34 -5.38 -3.31
N VAL A 19 5.11 -6.64 -3.68
CA VAL A 19 6.12 -7.48 -4.34
C VAL A 19 6.58 -6.86 -5.67
N ARG A 20 5.66 -6.23 -6.39
CA ARG A 20 5.94 -5.64 -7.71
C ARG A 20 6.74 -4.34 -7.64
N ILE A 21 6.40 -3.45 -6.71
CA ILE A 21 6.94 -2.08 -6.68
C ILE A 21 8.00 -1.84 -5.60
N LEU A 22 8.16 -2.76 -4.65
CA LEU A 22 9.11 -2.61 -3.54
C LEU A 22 10.26 -3.60 -3.62
N GLY A 23 11.43 -3.15 -3.18
CA GLY A 23 12.54 -4.04 -2.83
C GLY A 23 12.32 -4.75 -1.48
N PRO A 24 13.23 -5.67 -1.09
CA PRO A 24 13.06 -6.54 0.07
C PRO A 24 12.73 -5.83 1.39
N LYS A 25 13.33 -4.66 1.64
CA LYS A 25 13.06 -3.87 2.85
C LYS A 25 11.63 -3.34 2.91
N GLY A 26 11.10 -2.86 1.78
CA GLY A 26 9.72 -2.37 1.70
C GLY A 26 8.71 -3.52 1.83
N GLN A 27 9.02 -4.66 1.21
CA GLN A 27 8.19 -5.88 1.34
C GLN A 27 8.09 -6.33 2.80
N ILE A 28 9.19 -6.33 3.57
CA ILE A 28 9.17 -6.64 5.01
C ILE A 28 8.26 -5.66 5.76
N GLN A 29 8.35 -4.36 5.46
CA GLN A 29 7.52 -3.36 6.13
C GLN A 29 6.02 -3.56 5.86
N VAL A 30 5.64 -3.79 4.60
CA VAL A 30 4.25 -4.08 4.24
C VAL A 30 3.79 -5.39 4.88
N SER A 31 4.60 -6.46 4.84
CA SER A 31 4.28 -7.74 5.47
C SER A 31 4.01 -7.60 6.97
N ASN A 32 4.81 -6.81 7.68
CA ASN A 32 4.59 -6.54 9.11
C ASN A 32 3.28 -5.78 9.35
N HIS A 33 2.98 -4.77 8.52
CA HIS A 33 1.69 -4.06 8.62
C HIS A 33 0.49 -4.98 8.37
N LEU A 34 0.57 -5.88 7.38
CA LEU A 34 -0.49 -6.85 7.10
C LEU A 34 -0.67 -7.84 8.26
N LYS A 35 0.42 -8.40 8.80
CA LYS A 35 0.39 -9.31 9.96
C LYS A 35 -0.21 -8.67 11.22
N GLU A 36 -0.04 -7.35 11.36
CA GLU A 36 -0.60 -6.57 12.47
C GLU A 36 -2.02 -6.05 12.19
N GLY A 37 -2.65 -6.42 11.05
CA GLY A 37 -3.98 -5.94 10.64
C GLY A 37 -4.01 -4.46 10.27
N LYS A 38 -2.86 -3.82 10.05
CA LYS A 38 -2.69 -2.38 9.78
C LYS A 38 -2.79 -2.08 8.29
N ILE A 39 -3.90 -2.48 7.66
CA ILE A 39 -4.17 -2.34 6.21
C ILE A 39 -3.99 -0.90 5.72
N VAL A 40 -4.54 0.07 6.47
CA VAL A 40 -4.45 1.50 6.10
C VAL A 40 -3.01 1.97 6.02
N LEU A 41 -2.14 1.53 6.94
CA LEU A 41 -0.73 1.91 6.93
C LEU A 41 0.03 1.27 5.77
N ALA A 42 -0.28 0.00 5.45
CA ALA A 42 0.27 -0.66 4.26
C ALA A 42 -0.12 0.09 2.98
N LYS A 43 -1.40 0.48 2.83
CA LYS A 43 -1.87 1.28 1.69
C LYS A 43 -1.21 2.66 1.63
N CYS A 44 -1.09 3.39 2.74
CA CYS A 44 -0.40 4.68 2.78
C CYS A 44 1.06 4.57 2.35
N PHE A 45 1.77 3.54 2.80
CA PHE A 45 3.15 3.31 2.42
C PHE A 45 3.29 3.05 0.91
N LEU A 46 2.44 2.18 0.36
CA LEU A 46 2.44 1.89 -1.07
C LEU A 46 2.04 3.10 -1.92
N LEU A 47 1.07 3.89 -1.48
CA LEU A 47 0.66 5.12 -2.15
C LEU A 47 1.85 6.10 -2.27
N GLY A 48 2.60 6.33 -1.18
CA GLY A 48 3.76 7.21 -1.22
C GLY A 48 4.87 6.71 -2.17
N VAL A 49 5.02 5.39 -2.31
CA VAL A 49 5.98 4.80 -3.26
C VAL A 49 5.50 4.98 -4.70
N LEU A 50 4.20 4.75 -4.97
CA LEU A 50 3.59 4.96 -6.28
C LEU A 50 3.74 6.42 -6.73
N ASP A 51 3.39 7.37 -5.86
CA ASP A 51 3.53 8.81 -6.15
C ASP A 51 4.96 9.20 -6.49
N ARG A 52 5.93 8.67 -5.72
CA ARG A 52 7.35 8.91 -5.98
C ARG A 52 7.79 8.34 -7.33
N ARG A 53 7.45 7.09 -7.63
CA ARG A 53 7.81 6.46 -8.90
C ARG A 53 7.16 7.17 -10.09
N PHE A 54 5.92 7.61 -9.94
CA PHE A 54 5.22 8.40 -10.96
C PHE A 54 5.93 9.74 -11.21
N ALA A 55 6.29 10.45 -10.13
CA ALA A 55 7.02 11.72 -10.22
C ALA A 55 8.43 11.55 -10.84
N GLU A 56 9.09 10.42 -10.60
CA GLU A 56 10.39 10.06 -11.17
C GLU A 56 10.29 9.46 -12.59
N GLY A 57 9.08 9.27 -13.13
CA GLY A 57 8.84 8.65 -14.45
C GLY A 57 9.14 7.14 -14.49
N GLN A 58 9.31 6.49 -13.34
CA GLN A 58 9.64 5.07 -13.20
C GLN A 58 8.38 4.20 -13.21
N LEU A 59 7.73 4.14 -14.38
CA LEU A 59 6.45 3.46 -14.56
C LEU A 59 6.58 1.96 -14.91
N GLU A 60 7.80 1.44 -15.01
CA GLU A 60 8.02 0.02 -15.30
C GLU A 60 7.38 -0.87 -14.22
N GLY A 61 6.49 -1.75 -14.64
CA GLY A 61 5.74 -2.64 -13.74
C GLY A 61 4.61 -1.95 -12.97
N ILE A 62 4.27 -0.69 -13.28
CA ILE A 62 3.13 0.01 -12.67
C ILE A 62 1.98 0.07 -13.67
N ASP A 63 0.80 -0.33 -13.23
CA ASP A 63 -0.46 -0.02 -13.89
C ASP A 63 -1.19 1.02 -13.03
N PRO A 64 -1.13 2.32 -13.36
CA PRO A 64 -1.68 3.36 -12.49
C PRO A 64 -3.17 3.17 -12.19
N ALA A 65 -3.97 2.70 -13.14
CA ALA A 65 -5.40 2.53 -12.91
C ALA A 65 -5.67 1.46 -11.84
N ARG A 66 -5.00 0.31 -11.96
CA ARG A 66 -5.13 -0.81 -11.01
C ARG A 66 -4.43 -0.53 -9.68
N ASP A 67 -3.20 -0.03 -9.72
CA ASP A 67 -2.35 0.07 -8.54
C ASP A 67 -2.82 1.18 -7.60
N TYR A 68 -3.26 2.32 -8.13
CA TYR A 68 -3.93 3.37 -7.32
C TYR A 68 -5.29 2.91 -6.79
N GLN A 69 -5.99 2.02 -7.50
CA GLN A 69 -7.22 1.42 -7.01
C GLN A 69 -6.96 0.50 -5.81
N THR A 70 -5.91 -0.32 -5.86
CA THR A 70 -5.49 -1.21 -4.75
C THR A 70 -5.18 -0.42 -3.48
N VAL A 71 -4.48 0.72 -3.61
CA VAL A 71 -4.16 1.59 -2.47
C VAL A 71 -5.22 2.66 -2.23
N ASN A 72 -6.37 2.59 -2.91
CA ASN A 72 -7.37 3.63 -2.78
C ASN A 72 -7.88 3.67 -1.34
N LEU A 73 -7.51 4.74 -0.65
CA LEU A 73 -8.03 5.09 0.65
C LEU A 73 -9.35 5.81 0.43
N ASP A 74 -10.34 5.49 1.27
CA ASP A 74 -11.59 6.23 1.31
C ASP A 74 -11.29 7.74 1.38
N PRO A 75 -11.97 8.59 0.57
CA PRO A 75 -11.75 10.04 0.58
C PRO A 75 -11.79 10.66 1.98
N SER A 76 -12.61 10.13 2.88
CA SER A 76 -12.68 10.59 4.29
C SER A 76 -11.39 10.30 5.08
N ILE A 77 -10.69 9.21 4.78
CA ILE A 77 -9.40 8.86 5.38
C ILE A 77 -8.30 9.74 4.80
N LYS A 78 -8.32 10.01 3.48
CA LYS A 78 -7.39 10.95 2.85
C LYS A 78 -7.51 12.34 3.47
N GLU A 79 -8.74 12.82 3.68
CA GLU A 79 -9.01 14.09 4.32
C GLU A 79 -8.57 14.10 5.79
N ARG A 80 -8.79 13.01 6.55
CA ARG A 80 -8.29 12.89 7.92
C ARG A 80 -6.76 12.93 8.00
N ILE A 81 -6.07 12.23 7.10
CA ILE A 81 -4.60 12.23 7.03
C ILE A 81 -4.12 13.64 6.65
N ARG A 82 -4.75 14.29 5.66
CA ARG A 82 -4.43 15.66 5.25
C ARG A 82 -4.57 16.66 6.39
N GLN A 83 -5.67 16.58 7.14
CA GLN A 83 -5.93 17.44 8.30
C GLN A 83 -4.95 17.19 9.45
N GLN A 84 -4.48 15.94 9.62
CA GLN A 84 -3.55 15.57 10.68
C GLN A 84 -2.08 15.87 10.35
N THR A 85 -1.68 15.80 9.08
CA THR A 85 -0.28 15.91 8.67
C THR A 85 0.05 17.22 7.94
N GLY A 86 -0.97 17.97 7.49
CA GLY A 86 -0.81 19.22 6.76
C GLY A 86 -0.13 19.07 5.39
N ARG A 87 0.04 17.85 4.87
CA ARG A 87 0.70 17.57 3.59
C ARG A 87 -0.20 16.75 2.67
N LEU A 88 -0.81 17.45 1.71
CA LEU A 88 -1.20 17.00 0.36
C LEU A 88 -1.28 18.26 -0.52
#